data_AF-A0A7Y6XAY2-F1
#
_entry.id   AF-A0A7Y6XAY2-F1
#
_cell.length_a   1.000
_cell.length_b   1.000
_cell.length_c   1.000
_cell.angle_alpha   90.00
_cell.angle_beta   90.00
_cell.angle_gamma   90.00
#
_symmetry.space_group_name_H-M   'P 1'
#
loop_
_entity.id
_entity.type
_entity.pdbx_description
1 polymer ?
#
loop_
_entity_poly.entity_id
_entity_poly.type
_entity_poly.pdbx_seq_one_letter_code
_entity_poly.pdbx_strand_id
1 'polypeptide(L)'
;ETGLGSLRTVSTAVNDDCSGLTQLAYRKPGLSLLPELTLPGENGVKAIYRKAGTLGALREEPRAGDLVFFRETIDRNKDGQLNDGLTHIGIVERVGTDGTVTFVHRAGGGVKRSRFNLARPEARKDDKGRVLNDWLRRRDKRNRGYLAGELVAGFASVDERWKVEPVAASSALR
;
A
#
# COMPACT_ATOMS: atom_id res chain seq x y z
N GLU A 1 -0.85 -6.18 17.72
CA GLU A 1 -1.94 -5.30 18.16
C GLU A 1 -2.66 -4.76 16.94
N THR A 2 -3.99 -4.81 16.94
CA THR A 2 -4.82 -4.17 15.93
C THR A 2 -5.18 -2.80 16.47
N GLY A 3 -4.86 -1.74 15.71
CA GLY A 3 -5.25 -0.38 16.02
C GLY A 3 -6.68 -0.11 15.56
N LEU A 4 -6.89 1.00 14.85
CA LEU A 4 -8.20 1.45 14.39
C LEU A 4 -8.95 0.36 13.58
N GLY A 5 -10.15 -0.02 14.02
CA GLY A 5 -10.97 -1.05 13.37
C GLY A 5 -11.72 -0.57 12.12
N SER A 6 -12.04 0.72 12.04
CA SER A 6 -12.64 1.33 10.84
C SER A 6 -12.13 2.74 10.65
N LEU A 7 -11.79 3.09 9.41
CA LEU A 7 -11.39 4.45 9.05
C LEU A 7 -12.56 5.43 9.16
N ARG A 8 -13.81 4.93 9.10
CA ARG A 8 -15.03 5.75 9.17
C ARG A 8 -15.18 6.49 10.50
N THR A 9 -14.56 6.00 11.57
CA THR A 9 -14.56 6.69 12.86
C THR A 9 -13.67 7.94 12.86
N VAL A 10 -12.78 8.08 11.86
CA VAL A 10 -11.88 9.22 11.70
C VAL A 10 -12.27 10.08 10.49
N SER A 11 -12.68 9.45 9.39
CA SER A 11 -13.05 10.16 8.15
C SER A 11 -14.01 9.32 7.30
N THR A 12 -15.08 9.95 6.82
CA THR A 12 -16.01 9.38 5.82
C THR A 12 -15.60 9.66 4.38
N ALA A 13 -14.58 10.51 4.17
CA ALA A 13 -14.13 10.93 2.84
C ALA A 13 -13.24 9.89 2.12
N VAL A 14 -12.89 8.78 2.78
CA VAL A 14 -12.05 7.72 2.20
C VAL A 14 -12.73 6.37 2.36
N ASN A 15 -12.42 5.44 1.46
CA ASN A 15 -12.88 4.05 1.57
C ASN A 15 -12.32 3.41 2.83
N ASP A 16 -13.07 2.49 3.44
CA ASP A 16 -12.62 1.75 4.63
C ASP A 16 -11.74 0.55 4.24
N ASP A 17 -10.67 0.80 3.48
CA ASP A 17 -9.76 -0.21 2.93
C ASP A 17 -8.27 0.21 3.05
N CYS A 18 -7.36 -0.58 2.47
CA CYS A 18 -5.93 -0.32 2.51
C CYS A 18 -5.55 0.97 1.75
N SER A 19 -6.19 1.26 0.62
CA SER A 19 -5.96 2.48 -0.16
C SER A 19 -6.49 3.72 0.57
N GLY A 20 -7.64 3.62 1.23
CA GLY A 20 -8.21 4.71 2.02
C GLY A 20 -7.36 5.05 3.23
N LEU A 21 -6.70 4.06 3.86
CA LEU A 21 -5.74 4.33 4.94
C LEU A 21 -4.57 5.18 4.43
N THR A 22 -4.02 4.86 3.26
CA THR A 22 -2.90 5.64 2.69
C THR A 22 -3.33 7.07 2.34
N GLN A 23 -4.52 7.22 1.76
CA GLN A 23 -5.08 8.56 1.47
C GLN A 23 -5.27 9.38 2.74
N LEU A 24 -5.77 8.77 3.81
CA LEU A 24 -5.95 9.43 5.09
C LEU A 24 -4.62 9.84 5.72
N ALA A 25 -3.61 8.97 5.69
CA ALA A 25 -2.31 9.22 6.30
C ALA A 25 -1.54 10.38 5.64
N TYR A 26 -1.68 10.54 4.32
CA TYR A 26 -1.03 11.64 3.58
C TYR A 26 -1.95 12.83 3.31
N ARG A 27 -3.16 12.85 3.89
CA ARG A 27 -4.11 13.94 3.69
C ARG A 27 -3.51 15.26 4.15
N LYS A 28 -3.21 16.13 3.19
CA LYS A 28 -2.76 17.51 3.39
C LYS A 28 -3.42 18.40 2.34
N PRO A 29 -3.64 19.69 2.60
CA PRO A 29 -4.15 20.62 1.60
C PRO A 29 -3.34 20.52 0.30
N GLY A 30 -4.03 20.34 -0.82
CA GLY A 30 -3.43 20.25 -2.15
C GLY A 30 -2.68 18.96 -2.45
N LEU A 31 -2.66 17.93 -1.59
CA LEU A 31 -2.03 16.63 -1.90
C LEU A 31 -3.10 15.55 -2.05
N SER A 32 -3.06 14.81 -3.17
CA SER A 32 -3.95 13.67 -3.41
C SER A 32 -3.17 12.44 -3.89
N LEU A 33 -3.41 11.28 -3.27
CA LEU A 33 -2.82 10.01 -3.74
C LEU A 33 -3.61 9.40 -4.91
N LEU A 34 -4.92 9.62 -5.00
CA LEU A 34 -5.67 9.12 -6.14
C LEU A 34 -5.43 10.01 -7.37
N PRO A 35 -5.42 9.43 -8.58
CA PRO A 35 -5.53 10.21 -9.81
C PRO A 35 -6.94 10.81 -9.92
N GLU A 36 -7.08 11.86 -10.73
CA GLU A 36 -8.38 12.46 -11.05
C GLU A 36 -9.33 11.46 -11.71
N LEU A 37 -8.78 10.57 -12.54
CA LEU A 37 -9.52 9.51 -13.21
C LEU A 37 -8.88 8.14 -12.93
N THR A 38 -9.71 7.23 -12.43
CA THR A 38 -9.41 5.79 -12.34
C THR A 38 -9.78 5.09 -13.64
N LEU A 39 -8.93 4.20 -14.13
CA LEU A 39 -9.21 3.45 -15.36
C LEU A 39 -10.27 2.34 -15.12
N PRO A 40 -11.01 1.90 -16.15
CA PRO A 40 -11.94 0.77 -16.02
C PRO A 40 -11.26 -0.47 -15.43
N GLY A 41 -11.87 -1.06 -14.40
CA GLY A 41 -11.35 -2.26 -13.71
C GLY A 41 -10.18 -1.98 -12.74
N GLU A 42 -9.66 -0.76 -12.69
CA GLU A 42 -8.59 -0.36 -11.79
C GLU A 42 -9.07 -0.32 -10.33
N ASN A 43 -8.19 -0.68 -9.41
CA ASN A 43 -8.44 -0.55 -7.98
C ASN A 43 -7.65 0.63 -7.41
N GLY A 44 -7.97 1.09 -6.21
CA GLY A 44 -7.26 2.22 -5.59
C GLY A 44 -5.74 2.00 -5.51
N VAL A 45 -5.28 0.77 -5.27
CA VAL A 45 -3.85 0.43 -5.23
C VAL A 45 -3.18 0.60 -6.61
N LYS A 46 -3.78 0.05 -7.67
CA LYS A 46 -3.31 0.18 -9.05
C LYS A 46 -3.32 1.64 -9.51
N ALA A 47 -4.39 2.38 -9.17
CA ALA A 47 -4.52 3.80 -9.50
C ALA A 47 -3.42 4.65 -8.85
N ILE A 48 -3.15 4.41 -7.56
CA ILE A 48 -2.06 5.09 -6.82
C ILE A 48 -0.70 4.70 -7.43
N TYR A 49 -0.47 3.43 -7.72
CA TYR A 49 0.80 2.97 -8.32
C TYR A 49 1.04 3.58 -9.70
N ARG A 50 0.02 3.61 -10.56
CA ARG A 50 0.08 4.25 -11.87
C ARG A 50 0.40 5.73 -11.76
N LYS A 51 -0.28 6.45 -10.86
CA LYS A 51 0.02 7.87 -10.59
C LYS A 51 1.45 8.06 -10.11
N ALA A 52 1.95 7.20 -9.19
CA ALA A 52 3.33 7.24 -8.76
C ALA A 52 4.30 7.07 -9.94
N GLY A 53 3.99 6.18 -10.89
CA GLY A 53 4.74 6.02 -12.14
C GLY A 53 4.76 7.29 -12.99
N THR A 54 3.60 7.93 -13.22
CA THR A 54 3.52 9.17 -13.99
C THR A 54 4.27 10.34 -13.35
N LEU A 55 4.39 10.32 -12.02
CA LEU A 55 5.13 11.33 -11.25
C LEU A 55 6.63 11.02 -11.11
N GLY A 56 7.11 9.89 -11.64
CA GLY A 56 8.48 9.42 -11.43
C GLY A 56 8.79 9.13 -9.95
N ALA A 57 7.78 8.84 -9.14
CA ALA A 57 7.87 8.66 -7.69
C ALA A 57 8.14 7.21 -7.27
N LEU A 58 8.18 6.26 -8.21
CA LEU A 58 8.51 4.86 -7.94
C LEU A 58 9.94 4.72 -7.41
N ARG A 59 10.14 3.74 -6.53
CA ARG A 59 11.43 3.46 -5.91
C ARG A 59 11.73 1.96 -5.91
N GLU A 60 13.01 1.65 -6.00
CA GLU A 60 13.54 0.29 -5.83
C GLU A 60 13.71 -0.07 -4.36
N GLU A 61 14.17 0.88 -3.55
CA GLU A 61 14.44 0.68 -2.12
C GLU A 61 13.47 1.47 -1.23
N PRO A 62 12.96 0.85 -0.14
CA PRO A 62 12.03 1.49 0.78
C PRO A 62 12.74 2.51 1.67
N ARG A 63 12.04 3.60 1.97
CA ARG A 63 12.36 4.58 3.01
C ARG A 63 11.16 4.80 3.92
N ALA A 64 11.41 5.27 5.13
CA ALA A 64 10.33 5.70 6.02
C ALA A 64 9.47 6.77 5.33
N GLY A 65 8.15 6.57 5.33
CA GLY A 65 7.22 7.44 4.61
C GLY A 65 7.00 7.10 3.14
N ASP A 66 7.57 6.01 2.62
CA ASP A 66 7.19 5.49 1.30
C ASP A 66 5.90 4.65 1.38
N LEU A 67 5.19 4.59 0.26
CA LEU A 67 4.18 3.57 0.02
C LEU A 67 4.88 2.25 -0.34
N VAL A 68 4.32 1.13 0.14
CA VAL A 68 4.71 -0.22 -0.29
C VAL A 68 3.52 -0.92 -0.94
N PHE A 69 3.74 -1.50 -2.11
CA PHE A 69 2.73 -2.19 -2.90
C PHE A 69 2.95 -3.69 -2.86
N PHE A 70 1.86 -4.45 -2.77
CA PHE A 70 1.88 -5.90 -2.77
C PHE A 70 0.99 -6.45 -3.87
N ARG A 71 1.48 -7.50 -4.52
CA ARG A 71 0.73 -8.26 -5.53
C ARG A 71 -0.04 -9.40 -4.90
N GLU A 72 -1.16 -9.75 -5.51
CA GLU A 72 -1.78 -11.08 -5.39
C GLU A 72 -2.10 -11.50 -3.93
N THR A 73 -2.41 -10.53 -3.07
CA THR A 73 -2.76 -10.78 -1.66
C THR A 73 -4.17 -11.33 -1.49
N ILE A 74 -5.05 -11.06 -2.47
CA ILE A 74 -6.44 -11.52 -2.53
C ILE A 74 -6.79 -11.83 -3.99
N ASP A 75 -7.71 -12.77 -4.17
CA ASP A 75 -8.45 -12.97 -5.42
C ASP A 75 -9.57 -11.92 -5.45
N ARG A 76 -9.38 -10.85 -6.22
CA ARG A 76 -10.29 -9.69 -6.25
C ARG A 76 -11.42 -9.92 -7.24
N ASN A 77 -11.14 -10.47 -8.42
CA ASN A 77 -12.16 -10.73 -9.43
C ASN A 77 -13.01 -11.98 -9.12
N LYS A 78 -12.59 -12.79 -8.14
CA LYS A 78 -13.23 -14.02 -7.65
C LYS A 78 -13.24 -15.15 -8.70
N ASP A 79 -12.23 -15.21 -9.55
CA ASP A 79 -12.08 -16.26 -10.57
C ASP A 79 -11.38 -17.53 -10.02
N GLY A 80 -10.98 -17.52 -8.75
CA GLY A 80 -10.30 -18.61 -8.07
C GLY A 80 -8.78 -18.60 -8.27
N GLN A 81 -8.22 -17.59 -8.93
CA GLN A 81 -6.80 -17.44 -9.20
C GLN A 81 -6.24 -16.16 -8.57
N LEU A 82 -4.93 -16.13 -8.34
CA LEU A 82 -4.24 -14.94 -7.87
C LEU A 82 -3.52 -14.30 -9.05
N ASN A 83 -4.29 -13.60 -9.89
CA ASN A 83 -3.80 -12.97 -11.12
C ASN A 83 -4.22 -11.48 -11.21
N ASP A 84 -4.70 -10.91 -10.10
CA ASP A 84 -5.21 -9.54 -10.06
C ASP A 84 -4.13 -8.46 -10.06
N GLY A 85 -2.83 -8.83 -10.05
CA GLY A 85 -1.72 -7.88 -9.98
C GLY A 85 -1.64 -7.18 -8.62
N LEU A 86 -1.56 -5.84 -8.59
CA LEU A 86 -1.51 -5.08 -7.34
C LEU A 86 -2.86 -5.09 -6.62
N THR A 87 -2.88 -5.63 -5.40
CA THR A 87 -4.10 -5.83 -4.62
C THR A 87 -4.04 -5.23 -3.22
N HIS A 88 -2.85 -4.85 -2.75
CA HIS A 88 -2.71 -4.32 -1.40
C HIS A 88 -1.60 -3.27 -1.29
N ILE A 89 -1.76 -2.35 -0.36
CA ILE A 89 -0.85 -1.22 -0.13
C ILE A 89 -0.67 -0.98 1.38
N GLY A 90 0.49 -0.47 1.75
CA GLY A 90 0.80 0.00 3.10
C GLY A 90 1.75 1.19 3.06
N ILE A 91 2.10 1.67 4.26
CA ILE A 91 3.02 2.77 4.49
C ILE A 91 4.23 2.24 5.23
N VAL A 92 5.43 2.46 4.69
CA VAL A 92 6.67 2.12 5.36
C VAL A 92 6.82 3.02 6.59
N GLU A 93 6.77 2.42 7.77
CA GLU A 93 6.99 3.12 9.03
C GLU A 93 8.49 3.27 9.30
N ARG A 94 9.26 2.20 9.10
CA ARG A 94 10.69 2.17 9.40
C ARG A 94 11.40 1.07 8.63
N VAL A 95 12.65 1.32 8.24
CA VAL A 95 13.59 0.31 7.73
C VAL A 95 14.62 0.00 8.82
N GLY A 96 14.75 -1.28 9.20
CA GLY A 96 15.73 -1.74 10.17
C GLY A 96 17.14 -1.84 9.59
N THR A 97 18.13 -1.81 10.48
CA THR A 97 19.54 -2.02 10.12
C THR A 97 19.80 -3.42 9.57
N ASP A 98 18.92 -4.39 9.88
CA ASP A 98 18.91 -5.75 9.34
C ASP A 98 18.11 -5.88 8.03
N GLY A 99 17.67 -4.76 7.46
CA GLY A 99 16.84 -4.71 6.25
C GLY A 99 15.37 -5.09 6.49
N THR A 100 14.96 -5.40 7.73
CA THR A 100 13.56 -5.69 8.04
C THR A 100 12.76 -4.39 8.04
N VAL A 101 11.77 -4.31 7.17
CA VAL A 101 10.88 -3.16 7.05
C VAL A 101 9.64 -3.38 7.90
N THR A 102 9.32 -2.41 8.76
CA THR A 102 8.01 -2.32 9.40
C THR A 102 7.11 -1.41 8.57
N PHE A 103 5.89 -1.87 8.29
CA PHE A 103 4.88 -1.09 7.57
C PHE A 103 3.53 -1.13 8.29
N VAL A 104 2.76 -0.06 8.11
CA VAL A 104 1.39 0.08 8.60
C VAL A 104 0.44 -0.13 7.43
N HIS A 105 -0.59 -0.94 7.64
CA HIS A 105 -1.59 -1.20 6.61
C HIS A 105 -2.94 -1.53 7.25
N ARG A 106 -4.01 -1.39 6.47
CA ARG A 106 -5.34 -1.88 6.86
C ARG A 106 -5.56 -3.25 6.23
N ALA A 107 -5.77 -4.29 7.05
CA ALA A 107 -6.13 -5.61 6.57
C ALA A 107 -6.79 -6.44 7.68
N GLY A 108 -7.72 -7.32 7.31
CA GLY A 108 -8.42 -8.17 8.29
C GLY A 108 -9.27 -7.37 9.28
N GLY A 109 -9.89 -6.28 8.82
CA GLY A 109 -10.81 -5.47 9.63
C GLY A 109 -10.15 -4.45 10.57
N GLY A 110 -8.86 -4.14 10.40
CA GLY A 110 -8.24 -3.06 11.16
C GLY A 110 -6.87 -2.63 10.64
N VAL A 111 -6.39 -1.52 11.19
CA VAL A 111 -5.05 -0.99 10.96
C VAL A 111 -4.07 -1.74 11.83
N LYS A 112 -2.97 -2.22 11.27
CA LYS A 112 -1.95 -2.97 12.01
C LYS A 112 -0.55 -2.73 11.44
N ARG A 113 0.44 -3.05 12.26
CA ARG A 113 1.84 -3.12 11.85
C ARG A 113 2.18 -4.53 11.40
N SER A 114 2.96 -4.63 10.35
CA SER A 114 3.51 -5.89 9.84
C SER A 114 4.93 -5.68 9.34
N ARG A 115 5.64 -6.78 9.11
CA ARG A 115 7.05 -6.78 8.71
C ARG A 115 7.26 -7.52 7.40
N PHE A 116 8.25 -7.09 6.64
CA PHE A 116 8.84 -7.87 5.56
C PHE A 116 10.36 -7.67 5.51
N ASN A 117 11.06 -8.64 4.91
CA ASN A 117 12.49 -8.54 4.65
C ASN A 117 12.79 -9.06 3.24
N LEU A 118 13.28 -8.19 2.36
CA LEU A 118 13.53 -8.50 0.94
C LEU A 118 14.76 -9.39 0.73
N ALA A 119 15.72 -9.41 1.66
CA ALA A 119 16.87 -10.29 1.58
C ALA A 119 16.52 -11.74 1.96
N ARG A 120 15.44 -11.93 2.73
CA ARG A 120 14.96 -13.24 3.20
C ARG A 120 13.44 -13.36 3.00
N PRO A 121 12.90 -13.27 1.77
CA PRO A 121 11.47 -13.09 1.52
C PRO A 121 10.62 -14.29 1.97
N GLU A 122 11.16 -15.51 1.84
CA GLU A 122 10.48 -16.75 2.20
C GLU A 122 10.64 -17.15 3.68
N ALA A 123 11.49 -16.44 4.44
CA ALA A 123 11.75 -16.75 5.84
C ALA A 123 10.82 -15.95 6.76
N ARG A 124 9.93 -16.64 7.49
CA ARG A 124 9.08 -15.95 8.48
C ARG A 124 9.90 -15.36 9.63
N LYS A 125 10.91 -16.11 10.10
CA LYS A 125 11.77 -15.74 11.23
C LYS A 125 13.24 -15.95 10.87
N ASP A 126 14.11 -15.23 11.57
CA ASP A 126 15.54 -15.53 11.57
C ASP A 126 15.89 -16.63 12.57
N ASP A 127 17.17 -16.99 12.61
CA ASP A 127 17.71 -18.07 13.43
C ASP A 127 17.63 -17.74 14.94
N LYS A 128 17.44 -16.46 15.28
CA LYS A 128 17.21 -15.95 16.64
C LYS A 128 15.73 -15.84 16.98
N GLY A 129 14.83 -16.29 16.09
CA GLY A 129 13.38 -16.26 16.27
C GLY A 129 12.72 -14.90 16.04
N ARG A 130 13.45 -13.87 15.60
CA ARG A 130 12.90 -12.55 15.27
C ARG A 130 12.06 -12.65 14.00
N VAL A 131 10.90 -12.00 13.98
CA VAL A 131 9.99 -12.03 12.82
C VAL A 131 10.55 -11.14 11.72
N LEU A 132 10.85 -11.74 10.57
CA LEU A 132 11.30 -11.06 9.35
C LEU A 132 10.12 -10.73 8.44
N ASN A 133 9.19 -11.67 8.28
CA ASN A 133 8.02 -11.52 7.41
C ASN A 133 6.74 -11.94 8.12
N ASP A 134 5.77 -11.04 8.17
CA ASP A 134 4.40 -11.34 8.61
C ASP A 134 3.58 -11.92 7.46
N TRP A 135 2.48 -12.59 7.79
CA TRP A 135 1.55 -13.13 6.80
C TRP A 135 0.66 -12.01 6.22
N LEU A 136 0.58 -11.92 4.90
CA LEU A 136 -0.41 -11.08 4.21
C LEU A 136 -1.63 -11.84 3.74
N ARG A 137 -1.51 -13.15 3.57
CA ARG A 137 -2.64 -14.04 3.28
C ARG A 137 -2.43 -15.41 3.91
N ARG A 138 -3.50 -16.21 3.91
CA ARG A 138 -3.43 -17.59 4.38
C ARG A 138 -2.54 -18.40 3.44
N ARG A 139 -1.78 -19.32 4.02
CA ARG A 139 -1.02 -20.31 3.25
C ARG A 139 -2.02 -21.23 2.54
N ASP A 140 -1.79 -21.42 1.25
CA ASP A 140 -2.55 -22.33 0.40
C ASP A 140 -1.57 -23.27 -0.31
N LYS A 141 -1.97 -24.52 -0.51
CA LYS A 141 -1.18 -25.53 -1.22
C LYS A 141 -1.00 -25.19 -2.70
N ARG A 142 -1.98 -24.51 -3.31
CA ARG A 142 -1.98 -24.18 -4.74
C ARG A 142 -1.21 -22.90 -5.07
N ASN A 143 -1.18 -21.96 -4.13
CA ASN A 143 -0.65 -20.62 -4.36
C ASN A 143 0.58 -20.35 -3.49
N ARG A 144 1.77 -20.32 -4.10
CA ARG A 144 3.03 -19.89 -3.45
C ARG A 144 2.98 -18.39 -3.13
N GLY A 145 3.78 -17.90 -2.17
CA GLY A 145 3.79 -16.48 -1.79
C GLY A 145 2.70 -16.09 -0.79
N TYR A 146 2.95 -16.18 0.51
CA TYR A 146 1.98 -15.78 1.55
C TYR A 146 2.57 -14.88 2.63
N LEU A 147 3.90 -14.80 2.68
CA LEU A 147 4.65 -13.86 3.49
C LEU A 147 4.74 -12.52 2.77
N ALA A 148 4.78 -11.43 3.54
CA ALA A 148 4.85 -10.08 3.01
C ALA A 148 6.04 -9.87 2.05
N GLY A 149 7.22 -10.41 2.38
CA GLY A 149 8.42 -10.31 1.54
C GLY A 149 8.30 -10.97 0.17
N GLU A 150 7.55 -12.07 0.05
CA GLU A 150 7.32 -12.75 -1.23
C GLU A 150 6.42 -11.93 -2.17
N LEU A 151 5.59 -11.06 -1.59
CA LEU A 151 4.51 -10.36 -2.28
C LEU A 151 4.81 -8.88 -2.56
N VAL A 152 5.97 -8.36 -2.14
CA VAL A 152 6.36 -6.98 -2.45
C VAL A 152 6.48 -6.82 -3.97
N ALA A 153 5.82 -5.78 -4.49
CA ALA A 153 5.80 -5.44 -5.91
C ALA A 153 6.49 -4.11 -6.22
N GLY A 154 6.77 -3.29 -5.21
CA GLY A 154 7.53 -2.04 -5.37
C GLY A 154 7.18 -1.00 -4.31
N PHE A 155 7.81 0.17 -4.43
CA PHE A 155 7.65 1.29 -3.51
C PHE A 155 7.39 2.59 -4.25
N ALA A 156 6.86 3.59 -3.55
CA ALA A 156 6.79 4.96 -4.06
C ALA A 156 6.97 5.99 -2.96
N SER A 157 7.78 7.02 -3.21
CA SER A 157 7.85 8.19 -2.31
C SER A 157 6.58 9.03 -2.42
N VAL A 158 6.16 9.61 -1.29
CA VAL A 158 5.12 10.64 -1.26
C VAL A 158 5.74 11.97 -0.86
N ASP A 159 5.81 12.87 -1.82
CA ASP A 159 6.41 14.21 -1.69
C ASP A 159 5.64 15.25 -2.51
N GLU A 160 6.24 16.40 -2.72
CA GLU A 160 5.66 17.56 -3.43
C GLU A 160 5.11 17.23 -4.81
N ARG A 161 5.61 16.18 -5.50
CA ARG A 161 5.11 15.76 -6.81
C ARG A 161 3.66 15.28 -6.78
N TRP A 162 3.14 14.94 -5.61
CA TRP A 162 1.76 14.49 -5.42
C TRP A 162 0.78 15.65 -5.21
N LYS A 163 1.28 16.89 -5.19
CA LYS A 163 0.42 18.05 -5.14
C LYS A 163 -0.42 18.14 -6.42
N VAL A 164 -1.71 18.40 -6.24
CA VAL A 164 -2.61 18.74 -7.33
C VAL A 164 -2.55 20.26 -7.50
N GLU A 165 -2.36 20.70 -8.74
CA GLU A 165 -2.51 22.11 -9.05
C GLU A 165 -3.92 22.56 -8.66
N PRO A 166 -4.10 23.75 -8.05
CA PRO A 166 -5.42 24.30 -7.89
C PRO A 166 -6.03 24.42 -9.29
N VAL A 167 -7.21 23.84 -9.49
CA VAL A 167 -7.99 24.15 -10.69
C VAL A 167 -8.16 25.66 -10.69
N ALA A 168 -7.49 26.36 -11.61
CA ALA A 168 -7.69 27.78 -11.80
C ALA A 168 -9.20 27.96 -11.97
N ALA A 169 -9.85 28.64 -11.02
CA ALA A 169 -11.25 28.97 -11.14
C ALA A 169 -11.37 29.73 -12.46
N SER A 170 -11.97 29.10 -13.48
CA SER A 170 -12.25 29.77 -14.73
C SER A 170 -13.13 30.96 -14.37
N SER A 171 -12.55 32.16 -14.43
CA SER A 171 -13.32 33.39 -14.39
C SER A 171 -14.08 33.46 -15.69
N ALA A 172 -15.20 32.77 -15.77
CA ALA A 172 -16.25 33.11 -16.71
C ALA A 172 -16.89 34.42 -16.23
N LEU A 173 -16.17 35.51 -16.39
CA LEU A 173 -16.79 36.81 -16.66
C LEU A 173 -17.01 36.86 -18.17
N ARG A 174 -18.26 36.70 -18.59
CA ARG A 174 -19.00 37.60 -19.48
C ARG A 174 -20.40 37.04 -19.74
#